data_AF-A0A950QNV1-F1
#
_entry.id   AF-A0A950QNV1-F1
#
_cell.length_a   1.000
_cell.length_b   1.000
_cell.length_c   1.000
_cell.angle_alpha   90.00
_cell.angle_beta   90.00
_cell.angle_gamma   90.00
#
_symmetry.space_group_name_H-M   'P 1'
#
loop_
_entity.id
_entity.type
_entity.pdbx_description
1 polymer ?
#
loop_
_entity_poly.entity_id
_entity_poly.type
_entity_poly.pdbx_seq_one_letter_code
_entity_poly.pdbx_strand_id
1 'polypeptide(L)' 'MVSKCHNSRCTAEFRYFGDGKLYEFTPDSAGESSQLFWLCDSCQNSFTLERDGEGHVRMARKHESHIRLEEAS' A
#
# COMPACT_ATOMS: atom_id res chain seq x y z
N MET A 1 5.86 11.69 -8.40
CA MET A 1 5.54 12.26 -7.07
C MET A 1 4.16 11.76 -6.67
N VAL A 2 4.01 11.27 -5.44
CA VAL A 2 2.73 10.76 -4.93
C VAL A 2 1.99 11.91 -4.25
N SER A 3 0.73 12.15 -4.62
CA SER A 3 -0.07 13.27 -4.11
C SER A 3 -1.36 12.85 -3.42
N LYS A 4 -1.84 11.62 -3.64
CA LYS A 4 -3.12 11.14 -3.11
C LYS A 4 -3.07 9.66 -2.76
N CYS A 5 -3.98 9.24 -1.90
CA CYS A 5 -4.19 7.84 -1.58
C CYS A 5 -4.55 7.05 -2.86
N HIS A 6 -3.95 5.88 -3.02
CA HIS A 6 -4.20 5.01 -4.18
C HIS A 6 -5.63 4.43 -4.17
N ASN A 7 -6.28 4.36 -3.00
CA ASN A 7 -7.68 4.00 -2.93
C ASN A 7 -8.54 5.06 -3.63
N SER A 8 -9.14 4.70 -4.77
CA SER A 8 -10.02 5.58 -5.56
C SER A 8 -11.26 6.09 -4.81
N ARG A 9 -11.64 5.43 -3.70
CA ARG A 9 -12.74 5.84 -2.81
C ARG A 9 -12.27 6.73 -1.65
N CYS A 10 -10.97 6.96 -1.52
CA CYS A 10 -10.38 7.81 -0.51
C CYS A 10 -9.98 9.16 -1.12
N THR A 11 -10.16 10.23 -0.37
CA THR A 11 -9.80 11.60 -0.77
C THR A 11 -8.59 12.13 0.00
N ALA A 12 -7.87 11.28 0.72
CA ALA A 12 -6.70 11.69 1.50
C ALA A 12 -5.55 12.13 0.58
N GLU A 13 -4.91 13.24 0.95
CA GLU A 13 -3.76 13.82 0.26
C GLU A 13 -2.46 13.42 0.96
N PHE A 14 -1.41 13.17 0.17
CA PHE A 14 -0.08 12.86 0.70
C PHE A 14 0.59 14.15 1.19
N ARG A 15 0.46 14.44 2.49
CA ARG A 15 1.04 15.64 3.12
C ARG A 15 2.33 15.36 3.88
N TYR A 16 2.37 14.24 4.60
CA TYR A 16 3.50 13.84 5.44
C TYR A 16 3.78 12.35 5.30
N PHE A 17 5.07 11.97 5.40
CA PHE A 17 5.50 10.57 5.28
C PHE A 17 4.94 9.66 6.39
N GLY A 18 4.53 10.21 7.54
CA GLY A 18 3.99 9.44 8.67
C GLY A 18 2.52 9.06 8.57
N ASP A 19 1.75 9.65 7.64
CA ASP A 19 0.29 9.50 7.56
C ASP A 19 -0.15 8.27 6.72
N GLY A 20 0.68 7.22 6.65
CA GLY A 20 0.34 6.01 5.93
C GLY A 20 1.56 5.18 5.50
N LYS A 21 1.39 4.44 4.41
CA LYS A 21 2.42 3.52 3.90
C LYS A 21 2.71 3.76 2.42
N LEU A 22 4.00 3.92 2.12
CA LEU A 22 4.52 4.04 0.76
C LEU A 22 4.91 2.66 0.23
N TYR A 23 4.59 2.42 -1.04
CA TYR A 23 4.90 1.21 -1.77
C TYR A 23 5.72 1.59 -3.01
N GLU A 24 6.79 0.87 -3.25
CA GLU A 24 7.61 1.00 -4.45
C GLU A 24 7.51 -0.27 -5.28
N PHE A 25 7.20 -0.13 -6.56
CA PHE A 25 7.15 -1.22 -7.51
C PHE A 25 8.14 -0.96 -8.64
N THR A 26 9.25 -1.69 -8.61
CA THR A 26 10.30 -1.62 -9.62
C THR A 26 9.97 -2.54 -10.79
N PRO A 27 9.85 -2.04 -12.02
CA PRO A 27 9.60 -2.88 -13.20
C PRO A 27 10.76 -3.88 -13.41
N ASP A 28 10.44 -5.05 -13.95
CA ASP A 28 11.41 -6.13 -14.20
C ASP A 28 12.37 -5.81 -15.38
N SER A 29 12.01 -4.84 -16.22
CA SER A 29 12.81 -4.43 -17.38
C SER A 29 13.87 -3.40 -16.96
N ALA A 30 15.13 -3.69 -17.25
CA ALA A 30 16.24 -2.79 -17.00
C ALA A 30 16.07 -1.48 -17.79
N GLY A 31 15.99 -0.35 -17.07
CA GLY A 31 15.86 0.98 -17.66
C GLY A 31 14.54 1.70 -17.37
N GLU A 32 13.55 1.00 -16.79
CA GLU A 32 12.30 1.64 -16.37
C GLU A 32 12.36 2.13 -14.92
N SER A 33 11.72 3.28 -14.65
CA SER A 33 11.73 3.90 -13.33
C SER A 33 10.70 3.26 -12.39
N SER A 34 11.07 3.01 -11.13
CA SER A 34 10.15 2.54 -10.10
C SER A 34 8.92 3.47 -9.94
N GLN A 35 7.76 2.86 -9.76
CA GLN A 35 6.52 3.59 -9.49
C GLN A 35 6.22 3.57 -7.99
N LEU A 36 5.91 4.75 -7.44
CA LEU A 36 5.57 4.93 -6.04
C LEU A 36 4.05 5.08 -5.88
N PHE A 37 3.51 4.40 -4.87
CA PHE A 37 2.11 4.45 -4.49
C PHE A 37 1.99 4.64 -2.99
N TRP A 38 0.92 5.29 -2.53
CA TRP A 38 0.70 5.54 -1.12
C TRP A 38 -0.72 5.16 -0.71
N LEU A 39 -0.85 4.53 0.44
CA LEU A 39 -2.12 4.38 1.15
C LEU A 39 -2.05 5.21 2.42
N CYS A 40 -3.06 6.05 2.65
CA CYS A 40 -3.17 6.77 3.93
C CYS A 40 -3.37 5.80 5.10
N ASP A 41 -3.21 6.31 6.32
CA ASP A 41 -3.28 5.53 7.56
C ASP A 41 -4.51 4.59 7.64
N SER A 42 -5.70 5.11 7.36
CA SER A 42 -6.92 4.29 7.39
C SER A 42 -6.94 3.23 6.29
N CYS A 43 -6.48 3.55 5.09
CA CYS A 43 -6.50 2.60 3.97
C CYS A 43 -5.42 1.52 4.13
N GLN A 44 -4.24 1.87 4.64
CA GLN A 44 -3.18 0.88 4.87
C GLN A 44 -3.58 -0.14 5.94
N ASN A 45 -4.50 0.18 6.84
CA ASN A 45 -4.92 -0.77 7.87
C ASN A 45 -5.78 -1.91 7.31
N SER A 46 -6.61 -1.63 6.31
CA SER A 46 -7.50 -2.63 5.70
C SER A 46 -6.98 -3.22 4.38
N PHE A 47 -6.09 -2.50 3.69
CA PHE A 47 -5.63 -2.87 2.36
C PHE A 47 -4.10 -2.92 2.26
N THR A 48 -3.63 -3.64 1.26
CA THR A 48 -2.25 -3.62 0.79
C THR A 48 -2.23 -3.46 -0.73
N LEU A 49 -1.08 -3.10 -1.29
CA LEU A 49 -0.85 -3.07 -2.72
C LEU A 49 0.00 -4.25 -3.13
N GLU A 50 -0.37 -4.90 -4.24
CA GLU A 50 0.31 -6.08 -4.79
C GLU A 50 0.33 -5.99 -6.32
N ARG A 51 1.29 -6.65 -6.96
CA ARG A 51 1.24 -6.87 -8.41
C ARG A 51 0.35 -8.07 -8.73
N ASP A 52 -0.46 -7.95 -9.77
CA ASP A 52 -1.13 -9.09 -10.36
C ASP A 52 -0.22 -9.88 -11.31
N GLY A 53 -0.72 -10.97 -11.89
CA GLY A 53 0.03 -11.79 -12.85
C GLY A 53 0.40 -11.05 -14.14
N GLU A 54 -0.33 -10.00 -14.49
CA GLU A 54 0.00 -9.09 -15.60
C GLU A 54 0.96 -7.96 -15.19
N GLY A 55 1.34 -7.89 -13.91
CA GLY A 55 2.25 -6.86 -13.38
C GLY A 55 1.56 -5.55 -12.99
N HIS A 56 0.23 -5.46 -13.07
CA HIS A 56 -0.50 -4.27 -12.63
C HIS A 56 -0.58 -4.20 -11.11
N VAL A 57 -0.41 -3.00 -10.57
CA VAL A 57 -0.58 -2.74 -9.13
C VAL A 57 -2.07 -2.70 -8.80
N ARG A 58 -2.50 -3.54 -7.85
CA ARG A 58 -3.87 -3.65 -7.38
C ARG A 58 -3.94 -3.57 -5.85
N MET A 59 -5.10 -3.11 -5.36
CA MET A 59 -5.43 -3.17 -3.94
C MET A 59 -5.97 -4.55 -3.58
N ALA A 60 -5.40 -5.16 -2.55
CA ALA A 60 -5.91 -6.36 -1.92
C ALA A 60 -6.31 -6.07 -0.47
N ARG A 61 -7.35 -6.75 0.02
CA ARG A 61 -7.67 -6.68 1.45
C ARG A 61 -6.62 -7.44 2.24
N LYS A 62 -6.14 -6.85 3.32
CA LYS A 62 -5.36 -7.61 4.30
C LYS A 62 -6.28 -8.68 4.87
N HIS A 63 -5.87 -9.94 4.76
CA HIS A 63 -6.47 -10.95 5.60
C HIS A 63 -6.09 -10.62 7.04
N GLU A 64 -7.10 -10.42 7.88
CA GLU A 64 -6.91 -10.24 9.32
C GLU A 64 -6.49 -11.61 9.88
N SER A 65 -5.20 -11.91 9.81
CA SER A 65 -4.62 -12.98 10.63
C SER A 65 -4.71 -12.47 12.06
N HIS A 66 -5.79 -12.85 12.74
CA HIS A 66 -6.01 -12.66 14.16
C HIS A 66 -4.82 -13.32 14.90
N ILE A 67 -3.73 -12.58 15.10
CA ILE A 67 -2.65 -13.01 15.98
C ILE A 67 -3.23 -12.91 17.38
N ARG A 68 -3.67 -14.05 17.90
CA ARG A 68 -3.93 -14.24 19.32
C ARG A 68 -2.61 -14.03 20.03
N LEU A 69 -2.38 -12.82 20.55
CA LEU A 69 -1.37 -12.60 21.58
C LEU A 69 -1.89 -13.35 22.81
N GLU A 70 -1.39 -14.56 23.03
CA GLU A 70 -1.48 -15.19 24.35
C GLU A 70 -0.53 -14.42 25.26
N GLU A 71 -1.13 -13.73 26.24
CA GLU A 71 -0.43 -13.10 27.35
C GLU A 71 0.37 -14.16 28.10
N ALA A 72 1.71 -14.07 28.05
CA ALA A 72 2.56 -14.82 28.94
C ALA A 72 2.69 -14.03 30.26
N SER A 73 2.01 -14.54 31.29
CA SER A 73 2.18 -14.18 32.70
C SER A 73 3.60 -14.40 33.20
#